data_AF-A0A534J3U6-F1
#
_entry.id   AF-A0A534J3U6-F1
#
_cell.length_a   1.000
_cell.length_b   1.000
_cell.length_c   1.000
_cell.angle_alpha   90.00
_cell.angle_beta   90.00
_cell.angle_gamma   90.00
#
_symmetry.space_group_name_H-M   'P 1'
#
loop_
_entity.id
_entity.type
_entity.pdbx_description
1 polymer ?
#
loop_
_entity_poly.entity_id
_entity_poly.type
_entity_poly.pdbx_seq_one_letter_code
_entity_poly.pdbx_strand_id
1 'polypeptide(L)' 'MPPVKRLNLILTTLNSALGVTRKHVSAIVNGRAPVTPDMAVRLAGVFGTEPEIWVNLQ' A
#
# COMPACT_ATOMS: atom_id res chain seq x y z
N MET A 1 -13.20 -12.60 -18.34
CA MET A 1 -11.99 -12.73 -17.50
C MET A 1 -12.04 -11.69 -16.38
N PRO A 2 -12.21 -12.08 -15.10
CA PRO A 2 -12.59 -11.15 -14.03
C PRO A 2 -11.35 -10.53 -13.31
N PRO A 3 -11.53 -9.50 -12.46
CA PRO A 3 -10.64 -8.34 -12.26
C PRO A 3 -9.31 -8.58 -11.53
N VAL A 4 -8.99 -9.83 -11.18
CA VAL A 4 -7.84 -10.21 -10.34
C VAL A 4 -6.50 -9.85 -10.98
N LYS A 5 -6.42 -9.87 -12.32
CA LYS A 5 -5.19 -9.55 -13.05
C LYS A 5 -4.74 -8.09 -12.87
N ARG A 6 -5.70 -7.15 -12.74
CA ARG A 6 -5.39 -5.73 -12.52
C ARG A 6 -4.86 -5.48 -11.10
N LEU A 7 -5.48 -6.10 -10.09
CA LEU A 7 -5.03 -5.97 -8.71
C LEU A 7 -3.60 -6.50 -8.53
N ASN A 8 -3.27 -7.63 -9.14
CA ASN A 8 -1.92 -8.19 -9.08
C ASN A 8 -0.87 -7.29 -9.74
N LEU A 9 -1.21 -6.61 -10.83
CA LEU A 9 -0.30 -5.66 -11.49
C LEU A 9 -0.06 -4.45 -10.58
N ILE A 10 -1.15 -3.88 -10.04
CA ILE A 10 -1.13 -2.74 -9.11
C ILE A 10 -0.31 -3.06 -7.86
N LEU A 11 -0.53 -4.24 -7.24
CA LEU A 11 0.25 -4.69 -6.10
C LEU A 11 1.73 -4.83 -6.44
N THR A 12 2.06 -5.37 -7.62
CA THR A 12 3.47 -5.52 -8.04
C THR A 12 4.16 -4.17 -8.17
N THR A 13 3.50 -3.20 -8.80
CA THR A 13 4.02 -1.83 -8.95
C THR A 13 4.15 -1.12 -7.59
N LEU A 14 3.15 -1.25 -6.72
CA LEU A 14 3.16 -0.67 -5.37
C LEU A 14 4.28 -1.25 -4.51
N ASN A 15 4.51 -2.56 -4.56
CA ASN A 15 5.59 -3.19 -3.80
C ASN A 15 6.95 -2.60 -4.16
N SER A 16 7.23 -2.45 -5.46
CA SER A 16 8.48 -1.89 -5.95
C SER A 16 8.63 -0.42 -5.57
N ALA A 17 7.55 0.37 -5.66
CA ALA A 17 7.56 1.79 -5.32
C ALA A 17 7.72 2.04 -3.81
N LEU A 18 7.10 1.18 -2.99
CA LEU A 18 7.13 1.28 -1.53
C LEU A 18 8.35 0.58 -0.90
N GLY A 19 9.06 -0.27 -1.64
CA GLY A 19 10.18 -1.07 -1.15
C GLY A 19 9.77 -2.16 -0.14
N VAL A 20 8.52 -2.66 -0.23
CA VAL A 20 7.98 -3.68 0.68
C VAL A 20 7.52 -4.93 -0.08
N THR A 21 7.35 -6.03 0.64
CA THR A 21 6.91 -7.28 0.03
C THR A 21 5.42 -7.24 -0.37
N ARG A 22 5.05 -8.02 -1.39
CA ARG A 22 3.64 -8.24 -1.78
C ARG A 22 2.77 -8.66 -0.61
N LYS A 23 3.31 -9.53 0.25
CA LYS A 23 2.59 -10.03 1.43
C LYS A 23 2.26 -8.88 2.38
N HIS A 24 3.18 -7.93 2.56
CA HIS A 24 2.97 -6.77 3.41
C HIS A 24 1.86 -5.86 2.87
N VAL A 25 1.94 -5.45 1.60
CA VAL A 25 0.90 -4.61 0.97
C VAL A 25 -0.45 -5.33 0.99
N SER A 26 -0.48 -6.63 0.70
CA SER A 26 -1.70 -7.43 0.76
C SER A 26 -2.28 -7.51 2.17
N ALA A 27 -1.45 -7.56 3.21
CA ALA A 27 -1.92 -7.53 4.59
C ALA A 27 -2.58 -6.19 4.93
N ILE A 28 -1.98 -5.06 4.52
CA ILE A 28 -2.56 -3.72 4.71
C ILE A 28 -3.89 -3.59 3.96
N VAL A 29 -3.93 -3.93 2.66
CA VAL A 29 -5.14 -3.83 1.81
C VAL A 29 -6.29 -4.68 2.36
N ASN A 30 -5.99 -5.82 2.98
CA ASN A 30 -6.99 -6.69 3.60
C ASN A 30 -7.26 -6.38 5.09
N GLY A 31 -6.74 -5.27 5.63
CA GLY A 31 -6.93 -4.87 7.03
C GLY A 31 -6.29 -5.81 8.06
N ARG A 32 -5.33 -6.64 7.64
CA ARG A 32 -4.60 -7.60 8.50
C ARG A 32 -3.27 -7.05 9.03
N ALA A 33 -2.88 -5.87 8.60
CA ALA A 33 -1.71 -5.14 9.11
C ALA A 33 -2.04 -3.65 9.18
N PRO A 34 -1.60 -2.93 10.23
CA PRO A 34 -1.78 -1.49 10.33
C PRO A 34 -0.86 -0.73 9.37
N VAL A 35 -1.25 0.49 9.02
CA VAL A 35 -0.37 1.45 8.35
C VAL A 35 0.51 2.11 9.42
N THR A 36 1.80 1.78 9.44
CA THR A 36 2.77 2.40 10.36
C THR A 36 3.16 3.81 9.88
N PRO A 37 3.74 4.67 10.74
CA PRO A 37 4.20 6.00 10.31
C PRO A 37 5.22 5.97 9.16
N ASP A 38 6.17 5.03 9.15
CA ASP A 38 7.11 4.85 8.03
C ASP A 38 6.36 4.48 6.73
N MET A 39 5.34 3.64 6.86
CA MET A 39 4.51 3.21 5.73
C MET A 39 3.65 4.35 5.19
N ALA A 40 3.14 5.21 6.07
CA ALA A 40 2.42 6.42 5.71
C ALA A 40 3.30 7.39 4.90
N VAL A 41 4.56 7.60 5.27
CA VAL A 41 5.50 8.44 4.52
C VAL A 41 5.78 7.87 3.12
N ARG A 42 5.96 6.55 3.01
CA ARG A 42 6.16 5.89 1.71
C ARG A 42 4.92 6.01 0.82
N LEU A 43 3.74 5.81 1.37
CA LEU A 43 2.46 5.94 0.65
C LEU A 43 2.24 7.39 0.20
N ALA A 44 2.51 8.37 1.07
CA ALA A 44 2.52 9.79 0.75
C ALA A 44 3.42 10.09 -0.46
N GLY A 45 4.65 9.57 -0.48
CA GLY A 45 5.58 9.76 -1.60
C GLY A 45 5.11 9.11 -2.92
N VAL A 46 4.46 7.94 -2.86
CA VAL A 46 3.96 7.24 -4.06
C VAL A 46 2.69 7.90 -4.62
N PHE A 47 1.81 8.38 -3.75
CA PHE A 47 0.51 8.93 -4.13
C PHE A 47 0.47 10.46 -4.21
N GLY A 48 1.54 11.15 -3.81
CA GLY A 48 1.58 12.62 -3.76
C GLY A 48 0.58 13.18 -2.74
N THR A 49 0.48 12.55 -1.58
CA THR A 49 -0.48 12.89 -0.52
C THR A 49 0.25 13.21 0.78
N GLU A 50 -0.44 13.78 1.76
CA GLU A 50 0.14 14.01 3.10
C GLU A 50 0.20 12.70 3.91
N PRO A 51 1.30 12.41 4.64
CA PRO A 51 1.42 11.19 5.44
C PRO A 51 0.31 11.00 6.48
N GLU A 52 -0.21 12.09 7.04
CA GLU A 52 -1.25 12.06 8.08
C GLU A 52 -2.55 11.42 7.59
N ILE A 53 -2.86 11.53 6.29
CA ILE A 53 -4.02 10.87 5.68
C ILE A 53 -3.94 9.35 5.89
N TRP A 54 -2.74 8.78 5.80
CA TRP A 54 -2.49 7.35 5.88
C TRP A 54 -2.43 6.81 7.31
N VAL A 55 -1.99 7.63 8.26
CA VAL A 55 -1.99 7.28 9.69
C VAL A 55 -3.42 7.25 10.24
N ASN A 56 -4.29 8.13 9.74
CA ASN A 56 -5.68 8.25 10.20
C ASN A 56 -6.64 7.23 9.57
N LEU A 57 -6.15 6.31 8.73
CA LEU A 57 -6.93 5.31 7.99
C LEU A 57 -7.22 4.02 8.79
N GLN A 58 -6.90 3.99 10.10
CA GLN A 58 -7.12 2.85 11.00
C GLN A 58 -8.60 2.58 11.30
#